data_AF-A0A923L725-F1
#
_entry.id   AF-A0A923L725-F1
#
_cell.length_a   1.000
_cell.length_b   1.000
_cell.length_c   1.000
_cell.angle_alpha   90.00
_cell.angle_beta   90.00
_cell.angle_gamma   90.00
#
_symmetry.space_group_name_H-M   'P 1'
#
loop_
_entity.id
_entity.type
_entity.pdbx_description
1 polymer ?
#
loop_
_entity_poly.entity_id
_entity_poly.type
_entity_poly.pdbx_seq_one_letter_code
_entity_poly.pdbx_strand_id
1 'polypeptide(L)'
;MRGQTYVIVAIIFVILVAIFAVMNVSPVQVTYFFWQVESPLILVILFSVLMGGIITAAVGMVRMFKLQKEIKVIRRKNAALSQLVEDKNVAETNGGTQASKAIDVKRED
;
A
#
# COMPACT_ATOMS: atom_id res chain seq x y z
N MET A 1 -19.99 -6.33 -11.95
CA MET A 1 -20.46 -7.57 -11.30
C MET A 1 -19.39 -8.35 -10.53
N ARG A 2 -18.08 -8.17 -10.77
CA ARG A 2 -16.99 -8.99 -10.15
C ARG A 2 -16.87 -8.88 -8.62
N GLY A 3 -17.25 -7.76 -8.01
CA GLY A 3 -17.20 -7.60 -6.55
C GLY A 3 -18.28 -8.37 -5.79
N GLN A 4 -19.46 -8.57 -6.41
CA GLN A 4 -20.56 -9.30 -5.78
C GLN A 4 -20.26 -10.81 -5.67
N THR A 5 -19.55 -11.38 -6.65
CA THR A 5 -19.10 -12.77 -6.59
C THR A 5 -18.22 -13.03 -5.37
N TYR A 6 -17.32 -12.10 -5.04
CA TYR A 6 -16.47 -12.22 -3.85
C TYR A 6 -17.31 -12.23 -2.57
N VAL A 7 -18.29 -11.34 -2.45
CA VAL A 7 -19.20 -11.30 -1.29
C VAL A 7 -19.97 -12.62 -1.17
N ILE A 8 -20.56 -13.11 -2.25
CA ILE A 8 -21.31 -14.38 -2.24
C ILE A 8 -20.42 -15.55 -1.80
N VAL A 9 -19.22 -15.66 -2.37
CA VAL A 9 -18.24 -16.69 -1.99
C VAL A 9 -17.83 -16.55 -0.52
N ALA A 10 -17.65 -15.31 -0.03
CA ALA A 10 -17.32 -15.06 1.36
C ALA A 10 -18.43 -15.49 2.32
N ILE A 11 -19.71 -15.24 2.01
CA ILE A 11 -20.79 -15.71 2.92
C ILE A 11 -20.88 -17.23 2.91
N ILE A 12 -20.73 -17.88 1.75
CA ILE A 12 -20.69 -19.34 1.67
C ILE A 12 -19.56 -19.89 2.53
N PHE A 13 -18.36 -19.28 2.44
CA PHE A 13 -17.22 -19.66 3.26
C PHE A 13 -17.48 -19.47 4.76
N VAL A 14 -18.06 -18.34 5.17
CA VAL A 14 -18.44 -18.08 6.58
C VAL A 14 -19.43 -19.12 7.09
N ILE A 15 -20.42 -19.52 6.29
CA ILE A 15 -21.38 -20.57 6.65
C ILE A 15 -20.65 -21.91 6.86
N LEU A 16 -19.72 -22.27 5.97
CA LEU A 16 -18.92 -23.51 6.12
C LEU A 16 -18.09 -23.49 7.41
N VAL A 17 -17.44 -22.36 7.71
CA VAL A 17 -16.68 -22.20 8.97
C VAL A 17 -17.59 -22.28 10.19
N ALA A 18 -18.79 -21.70 10.14
CA ALA A 18 -19.75 -21.76 11.24
C ALA A 18 -20.24 -23.19 11.50
N ILE A 19 -20.56 -23.95 10.44
CA ILE A 19 -20.92 -25.37 10.55
C ILE A 19 -19.76 -26.15 11.18
N PHE A 20 -18.54 -25.93 10.69
CA PHE A 20 -17.35 -26.58 11.24
C PHE A 20 -17.16 -26.26 12.73
N ALA A 21 -17.41 -25.02 13.14
CA ALA A 21 -17.29 -24.60 14.53
C ALA A 21 -18.32 -25.27 15.45
N VAL A 22 -19.56 -25.41 15.00
CA VAL A 22 -20.61 -26.09 15.77
C VAL A 22 -20.34 -27.60 15.85
N MET A 23 -19.95 -28.23 14.75
CA MET A 23 -19.67 -29.68 14.71
C MET A 23 -18.47 -30.08 15.57
N ASN A 24 -17.47 -29.21 15.67
CA ASN A 24 -16.24 -29.47 16.42
C ASN A 24 -16.23 -28.78 17.79
N VAL A 25 -17.41 -28.49 18.35
CA VAL A 25 -17.57 -27.93 19.71
C VAL A 25 -17.40 -29.00 20.80
N SER A 26 -16.50 -29.95 20.59
CA SER A 26 -16.12 -30.92 21.62
C SER A 26 -15.07 -30.28 22.53
N PRO A 27 -15.29 -30.26 23.86
CA PRO A 27 -14.31 -29.71 24.80
C PRO A 27 -13.05 -30.58 24.78
N VAL A 28 -11.91 -29.96 24.47
CA VAL A 28 -10.59 -30.56 24.54
C VAL A 28 -9.79 -29.80 25.58
N GLN A 29 -9.03 -30.50 26.42
CA GLN A 29 -8.12 -29.87 27.36
C GLN A 29 -7.00 -29.19 26.60
N VAL A 30 -6.93 -27.86 26.70
CA VAL A 30 -5.87 -27.06 26.09
C VAL A 30 -5.00 -26.47 27.18
N THR A 31 -3.71 -26.79 27.11
CA THR A 31 -2.68 -26.18 27.94
C THR A 31 -2.19 -24.90 27.30
N TYR A 32 -2.65 -23.77 27.84
CA TYR A 32 -2.04 -22.48 27.57
C TYR A 32 -0.79 -22.31 28.45
N PHE A 33 -0.10 -21.16 28.34
CA PHE A 33 1.17 -20.90 29.04
C PHE A 33 1.17 -21.26 30.54
N PHE A 34 0.08 -20.95 31.27
CA PHE A 34 -0.04 -21.26 32.70
C PHE A 34 -1.44 -21.77 33.11
N TRP A 35 -2.35 -21.97 32.16
CA TRP A 35 -3.74 -22.36 32.44
C TRP A 35 -4.16 -23.56 31.62
N GLN A 36 -4.88 -24.46 32.26
CA GLN A 36 -5.57 -25.59 31.63
C GLN A 36 -7.04 -25.25 31.55
N VAL A 37 -7.55 -25.04 30.34
CA VAL A 37 -8.96 -24.72 30.11
C VAL A 37 -9.51 -25.68 29.08
N GLU A 38 -10.67 -26.26 29.38
CA GLU A 38 -11.44 -27.00 28.38
C GLU A 38 -12.08 -26.00 27.43
N SER A 39 -11.56 -25.97 26.20
CA SER A 39 -12.04 -25.06 25.16
C SER A 39 -12.19 -25.82 23.85
N PRO A 40 -13.23 -25.52 23.05
CA PRO A 40 -13.34 -26.07 21.69
C PRO A 40 -12.10 -25.73 20.87
N LEU A 41 -11.52 -26.73 20.20
CA LEU A 41 -10.29 -26.57 19.39
C LEU A 41 -10.42 -25.48 18.31
N ILE A 42 -11.64 -25.30 17.77
CA ILE A 42 -11.91 -24.27 16.76
C ILE A 42 -11.69 -22.85 17.28
N LEU A 43 -11.92 -22.56 18.57
CA LEU A 43 -11.67 -21.24 19.14
C LEU A 43 -10.17 -20.92 19.11
N VAL A 44 -9.33 -21.91 19.38
CA VAL A 44 -7.87 -21.77 19.33
C VAL A 44 -7.40 -21.50 17.90
N ILE A 45 -7.95 -22.22 16.93
CA ILE A 45 -7.65 -22.02 15.50
C ILE A 45 -8.08 -20.63 15.05
N LEU A 46 -9.31 -20.21 15.35
CA LEU A 46 -9.83 -18.89 15.00
C LEU A 46 -8.98 -17.77 15.61
N PHE A 47 -8.60 -17.91 16.89
CA PHE A 47 -7.74 -16.95 17.56
C PHE A 47 -6.35 -16.88 16.92
N SER A 48 -5.78 -18.04 16.55
CA SER A 48 -4.48 -18.11 15.87
C SER A 48 -4.51 -17.44 14.49
N VAL A 49 -5.55 -17.71 13.71
CA VAL A 49 -5.76 -17.09 12.39
C VAL A 49 -5.97 -15.58 12.53
N LEU A 50 -6.78 -15.15 13.50
CA LEU A 50 -6.99 -13.73 13.80
C LEU A 50 -5.67 -13.05 14.14
N MET A 51 -4.84 -13.66 15.00
CA MET A 51 -3.54 -13.11 15.38
C MET A 51 -2.59 -13.02 14.19
N GLY A 52 -2.54 -14.04 13.34
CA GLY A 52 -1.78 -14.02 12.09
C GLY A 52 -2.25 -12.92 11.13
N GLY A 53 -3.56 -12.71 11.04
CA GLY A 53 -4.16 -11.61 10.26
C GLY A 53 -3.76 -10.24 10.79
N ILE A 54 -3.81 -10.04 12.10
CA ILE A 54 -3.39 -8.79 12.76
C ILE A 54 -1.91 -8.50 12.49
N ILE A 55 -1.03 -9.50 12.65
CA ILE A 55 0.41 -9.35 12.37
C ILE A 55 0.65 -8.98 10.91
N THR A 56 -0.01 -9.68 9.98
CA THR A 56 0.10 -9.43 8.55
C THR A 56 -0.39 -8.02 8.19
N ALA A 57 -1.51 -7.59 8.76
CA ALA A 57 -2.05 -6.25 8.57
C ALA A 57 -1.11 -5.17 9.12
N ALA A 58 -0.52 -5.39 10.30
CA ALA A 58 0.43 -4.46 10.90
C ALA A 58 1.69 -4.31 10.03
N VAL A 59 2.27 -5.42 9.56
CA VAL A 59 3.42 -5.40 8.63
C VAL A 59 3.05 -4.70 7.32
N GLY A 60 1.88 -5.00 6.77
CA GLY A 60 1.35 -4.36 5.57
C GLY A 60 1.19 -2.85 5.73
N MET A 61 0.70 -2.40 6.90
CA MET A 61 0.52 -1.00 7.22
C MET A 61 1.85 -0.25 7.31
N VAL A 62 2.86 -0.82 7.98
CA VAL A 62 4.22 -0.25 8.03
C VAL A 62 4.80 -0.10 6.63
N ARG A 63 4.64 -1.12 5.78
CA ARG A 63 5.07 -1.07 4.38
C ARG A 63 4.33 0.03 3.61
N MET A 64 3.01 0.11 3.75
CA MET A 64 2.19 1.14 3.10
C MET A 64 2.65 2.56 3.48
N PHE A 65 2.94 2.81 4.76
CA PHE A 65 3.46 4.12 5.19
C PHE A 65 4.81 4.46 4.56
N LYS A 66 5.73 3.50 4.46
CA LYS A 66 7.02 3.71 3.78
C LYS A 66 6.83 4.04 2.30
N LEU A 67 5.97 3.29 1.61
CA LEU A 67 5.64 3.52 0.21
C LEU A 67 5.00 4.90 -0.01
N GLN A 68 4.09 5.34 0.87
CA GLN A 68 3.51 6.68 0.77
C GLN A 68 4.55 7.80 0.94
N LYS A 69 5.50 7.64 1.88
CA LYS A 69 6.61 8.59 2.03
C LYS A 69 7.47 8.64 0.78
N GLU A 70 7.82 7.49 0.22
CA GLU A 70 8.61 7.38 -1.00
C GLU A 70 7.91 8.03 -2.20
N ILE A 71 6.61 7.78 -2.38
CA ILE A 71 5.78 8.44 -3.40
C ILE A 71 5.84 9.96 -3.25
N LYS A 72 5.75 10.49 -2.03
CA LYS A 72 5.83 11.94 -1.78
C LYS A 72 7.20 12.51 -2.16
N VAL A 73 8.28 11.79 -1.84
CA VAL A 73 9.65 12.19 -2.20
C VAL A 73 9.84 12.17 -3.72
N ILE A 74 9.43 11.10 -4.39
CA ILE A 74 9.53 10.96 -5.85
C ILE A 74 8.73 12.07 -6.54
N ARG A 75 7.51 12.35 -6.10
CA ARG A 75 6.69 13.44 -6.66
C ARG A 75 7.37 14.81 -6.53
N ARG A 76 8.00 15.10 -5.38
CA ARG A 76 8.75 16.36 -5.19
C ARG A 76 9.96 16.46 -6.12
N LYS A 77 10.73 15.37 -6.26
CA LYS A 77 11.88 15.33 -7.17
C LYS A 77 11.46 15.53 -8.62
N ASN A 78 10.38 14.87 -9.05
CA ASN A 78 9.83 15.06 -10.40
C ASN A 78 9.40 16.51 -10.63
N ALA A 79 8.67 17.13 -9.69
CA ALA A 79 8.26 18.53 -9.84
C ALA A 79 9.47 19.50 -9.96
N ALA A 80 10.50 19.31 -9.12
CA ALA A 80 11.71 20.12 -9.18
C ALA A 80 12.50 19.92 -10.49
N LEU A 81 12.61 18.67 -10.97
CA LEU A 81 13.27 18.37 -12.25
C LEU A 81 12.51 18.97 -13.43
N SER A 82 11.17 18.91 -13.43
CA SER A 82 10.34 19.55 -14.46
C SER A 82 10.57 21.05 -14.52
N GLN A 83 10.65 21.73 -13.36
CA GLN A 83 10.97 23.17 -13.30
C GLN A 83 12.38 23.47 -13.82
N LEU A 84 13.38 22.67 -13.43
CA LEU A 84 14.75 22.82 -13.92
C LEU A 84 14.86 22.67 -15.45
N VAL A 85 14.09 21.74 -16.04
CA VAL A 85 14.03 21.58 -17.50
C VAL A 85 13.37 22.77 -18.16
N GLU A 86 12.28 23.29 -17.58
CA GLU A 86 11.58 24.47 -18.09
C GLU A 86 12.45 25.73 -18.02
N ASP A 87 13.11 25.98 -16.89
CA ASP A 87 14.03 27.10 -16.70
C ASP A 87 15.23 27.04 -17.66
N LYS A 88 15.79 25.85 -17.89
CA LYS A 88 16.87 25.66 -18.87
C LYS A 88 16.42 25.93 -20.30
N ASN A 89 15.24 25.44 -20.70
CA ASN A 89 14.69 25.71 -22.03
C ASN A 89 14.43 27.21 -22.24
N VAL A 90 13.93 27.92 -21.23
CA VAL A 90 13.72 29.37 -21.27
C VAL A 90 15.05 30.12 -21.36
N ALA A 91 16.08 29.70 -20.61
CA ALA A 91 17.42 30.29 -20.67
C ALA A 91 18.09 30.09 -22.04
N GLU A 92 17.96 28.91 -22.64
CA GLU A 92 18.47 28.62 -23.99
C GLU A 92 17.73 29.43 -25.07
N THR A 93 16.40 29.57 -24.95
CA THR A 93 15.57 30.38 -25.87
C THR A 93 15.93 31.86 -25.79
N ASN A 94 16.15 32.38 -24.58
CA ASN A 94 16.52 33.78 -24.36
C ASN A 94 17.98 34.06 -24.74
N GLY A 95 18.90 33.11 -24.47
CA GLY A 95 20.31 33.21 -24.86
C GLY A 95 20.51 33.19 -26.38
N GLY A 96 19.78 32.34 -27.10
CA GLY A 96 19.78 32.32 -28.57
C GLY A 96 19.21 33.61 -29.17
N THR A 97 18.17 34.18 -28.57
CA THR A 97 17.56 35.44 -29.01
C THR A 97 18.49 36.64 -28.79
N GLN A 98 19.22 36.69 -27.68
CA GLN A 98 20.21 37.74 -27.40
C GLN A 98 21.45 37.64 -28.30
N ALA A 99 21.92 36.42 -28.58
CA ALA A 99 23.01 36.20 -29.54
C ALA A 99 22.60 36.63 -30.96
N SER A 100 21.38 36.33 -31.39
CA SER A 100 20.86 36.76 -32.71
C SER A 100 20.72 38.28 -32.82
N LYS A 101 20.21 38.96 -31.77
CA LYS A 101 20.11 40.44 -31.73
C LYS A 101 21.47 41.14 -31.72
N ALA A 102 22.45 40.60 -31.00
CA ALA A 102 23.80 41.18 -30.96
C ALA A 102 24.54 41.06 -32.30
N ILE A 103 24.22 40.04 -33.10
CA ILE A 103 24.77 39.86 -34.45
C ILE A 103 24.15 40.83 -35.46
N ASP A 104 22.84 41.11 -35.35
CA ASP A 104 22.17 42.09 -36.24
C ASP A 104 22.62 43.54 -35.96
N VAL A 105 22.74 43.94 -34.69
CA VAL A 105 23.18 45.30 -34.33
C VAL A 105 24.60 45.58 -34.84
N LYS A 106 25.47 44.56 -34.91
CA LYS A 106 26.85 44.71 -35.38
C LYS A 106 27.02 44.66 -36.91
N ARG A 107 25.93 44.45 -37.67
CA ARG A 107 25.91 44.53 -39.14
C ARG A 107 25.41 45.86 -39.67
N GLU A 108 24.81 46.69 -38.83
CA GLU A 108 24.29 48.02 -39.20
C GLU A 108 25.30 49.16 -38.94
N ASP A 109 26.43 48.87 -38.28
CA ASP A 109 27.60 49.74 -38.12
C ASP A 109 28.73 49.36 -39.11
#